data_AF-A0A4R9GJX2-F1
#
_entry.id   AF-A0A4R9GJX2-F1
#
_cell.length_a   1.000
_cell.length_b   1.000
_cell.length_c   1.000
_cell.angle_alpha   90.00
_cell.angle_beta   90.00
_cell.angle_gamma   90.00
#
_symmetry.space_group_name_H-M   'P 1'
#
loop_
_entity.id
_entity.type
_entity.pdbx_description
1 polymer ?
#
loop_
_entity_poly.entity_id
_entity_poly.type
_entity_poly.pdbx_seq_one_letter_code
_entity_poly.pdbx_strand_id
1 'polypeptide(L)'
;MLEISSQASEKEFPDRIFSLGWFKIYLPEFPMRISILLSLTALCILSLGDCKSSKSPEERLMELAPKFQKVMCSKTIECTKDELAKVPAQYRNMIPPFMQSEENCEAYFKENFEKARKARQEKKQEVTSEMVTSFETCIAAVEKTTCDFYKGSHGKQRTIPGCEDMQKFSAN
;
A
#
# COMPACT_ATOMS: atom_id res chain seq x y z
N MET A 1 -22.95 -45.47 -58.37
CA MET A 1 -21.82 -44.53 -58.30
C MET A 1 -21.17 -44.76 -56.94
N LEU A 2 -20.02 -45.45 -56.89
CA LEU A 2 -18.66 -44.86 -56.81
C LEU A 2 -18.56 -43.86 -55.64
N GLU A 3 -17.66 -43.89 -54.66
CA GLU A 3 -16.55 -44.73 -54.17
C GLU A 3 -16.16 -44.04 -52.82
N ILE A 4 -15.96 -44.77 -51.71
CA ILE A 4 -14.66 -44.97 -50.99
C ILE A 4 -13.94 -43.65 -50.63
N SER A 5 -13.75 -43.23 -49.36
CA SER A 5 -12.72 -43.64 -48.36
C SER A 5 -12.74 -42.57 -47.23
N SER A 6 -12.33 -42.71 -45.97
CA SER A 6 -11.51 -43.69 -45.24
C SER A 6 -11.86 -43.57 -43.74
N GLN A 7 -11.99 -44.71 -43.07
CA GLN A 7 -11.92 -44.84 -41.62
C GLN A 7 -10.47 -44.67 -41.13
N ALA A 8 -10.30 -44.37 -39.84
CA ALA A 8 -9.36 -45.09 -38.99
C ALA A 8 -9.93 -45.17 -37.57
N SER A 9 -10.22 -46.40 -37.17
CA SER A 9 -10.60 -46.86 -35.84
C SER A 9 -9.37 -47.50 -35.22
N GLU A 10 -9.18 -47.38 -33.91
CA GLU A 10 -8.53 -48.45 -33.15
C GLU A 10 -9.14 -48.52 -31.74
N LYS A 11 -9.79 -49.66 -31.48
CA LYS A 11 -10.14 -50.20 -30.18
C LYS A 11 -9.08 -51.24 -29.86
N GLU A 12 -8.62 -51.35 -28.62
CA GLU A 12 -8.23 -52.67 -28.11
C GLU A 12 -8.33 -52.78 -26.58
N PHE A 13 -9.18 -53.72 -26.15
CA PHE A 13 -9.21 -54.41 -24.86
C PHE A 13 -8.26 -55.63 -25.00
N PRO A 14 -7.66 -56.23 -23.93
CA PRO A 14 -8.43 -57.22 -23.16
C PRO A 14 -8.01 -57.52 -21.71
N ASP A 15 -8.94 -58.24 -21.07
CA ASP A 15 -8.91 -58.97 -19.81
C ASP A 15 -7.67 -59.86 -19.53
N ARG A 16 -7.37 -60.06 -18.23
CA ARG A 16 -7.23 -61.42 -17.63
C ARG A 16 -7.18 -61.38 -16.09
N ILE A 17 -8.05 -62.21 -15.50
CA ILE A 17 -8.17 -62.60 -14.09
C ILE A 17 -7.30 -63.85 -13.82
N PHE A 18 -7.04 -64.14 -12.54
CA PHE A 18 -6.37 -65.30 -11.87
C PHE A 18 -4.89 -65.03 -11.50
N SER A 19 -4.40 -65.29 -10.29
CA SER A 19 -4.83 -66.20 -9.22
C SER A 19 -4.27 -65.79 -7.85
N LEU A 20 -4.90 -66.34 -6.80
CA LEU A 20 -4.53 -66.39 -5.39
C LEU A 20 -3.05 -66.62 -5.08
N GLY A 21 -2.60 -66.11 -3.92
CA GLY A 21 -1.59 -66.84 -3.13
C GLY A 21 -0.61 -66.01 -2.32
N TRP A 22 -1.04 -65.56 -1.13
CA TRP A 22 -0.30 -65.71 0.12
C TRP A 22 1.21 -65.40 0.11
N PHE A 23 1.57 -64.19 0.55
CA PHE A 23 2.73 -64.03 1.42
C PHE A 23 2.44 -62.96 2.48
N LYS A 24 2.42 -63.40 3.73
CA LYS A 24 2.27 -62.59 4.93
C LYS A 24 3.65 -62.55 5.60
N ILE A 25 4.40 -61.45 5.46
CA ILE A 25 5.59 -61.11 6.26
C ILE A 25 5.62 -59.57 6.38
N TYR A 26 5.10 -58.96 7.46
CA TYR A 26 5.79 -58.52 8.68
C TYR A 26 6.67 -57.25 8.54
N LEU A 27 6.08 -56.09 8.95
CA LEU A 27 6.65 -54.84 9.57
C LEU A 27 7.85 -54.11 8.87
N PRO A 28 8.04 -52.78 9.06
CA PRO A 28 7.67 -52.02 10.24
C PRO A 28 6.96 -50.67 10.01
N GLU A 29 6.44 -50.16 11.12
CA GLU A 29 6.02 -48.79 11.34
C GLU A 29 7.02 -47.78 10.76
N PHE A 30 6.53 -46.64 10.25
CA PHE A 30 7.18 -45.35 9.95
C PHE A 30 6.78 -44.83 8.57
N PRO A 31 5.70 -44.04 8.47
CA PRO A 31 5.84 -42.85 7.64
C PRO A 31 5.14 -41.59 8.19
N MET A 32 4.91 -41.44 9.50
CA MET A 32 4.33 -40.17 10.00
C MET A 32 5.34 -39.02 10.12
N ARG A 33 6.65 -39.29 10.13
CA ARG A 33 7.69 -38.25 10.29
C ARG A 33 8.16 -37.62 8.97
N ILE A 34 8.02 -38.32 7.85
CA ILE A 34 8.48 -37.84 6.54
C ILE A 34 7.50 -36.81 5.95
N SER A 35 6.20 -36.99 6.17
CA SER A 35 5.17 -36.03 5.73
C SER A 35 5.27 -34.68 6.45
N ILE A 36 5.66 -34.65 7.73
CA ILE A 36 5.82 -33.40 8.49
C ILE A 36 6.99 -32.58 7.94
N LEU A 37 8.10 -33.23 7.59
CA LEU A 37 9.29 -32.57 7.05
C LEU A 37 9.04 -31.94 5.66
N LEU A 38 8.22 -32.56 4.82
CA LEU A 38 7.81 -32.02 3.52
C LEU A 38 6.84 -30.84 3.64
N SER A 39 5.98 -30.81 4.68
CA SER A 39 5.12 -29.65 4.95
C SER A 39 5.87 -28.46 5.56
N LEU A 40 6.92 -28.69 6.37
CA LEU A 40 7.72 -27.61 6.95
C LEU A 40 8.60 -26.92 5.91
N THR A 41 9.16 -27.65 4.94
CA THR A 41 9.96 -27.05 3.87
C THR A 41 9.11 -26.26 2.88
N ALA A 42 7.87 -26.67 2.62
CA ALA A 42 6.92 -25.90 1.81
C ALA A 42 6.49 -24.57 2.50
N LEU A 43 6.35 -24.56 3.82
CA LEU A 43 6.04 -23.33 4.58
C LEU A 43 7.22 -22.33 4.59
N CYS A 44 8.45 -22.82 4.60
CA CYS A 44 9.65 -21.97 4.52
C CYS A 44 9.86 -21.34 3.14
N ILE A 45 9.42 -22.00 2.05
CA ILE A 45 9.57 -21.46 0.69
C ILE A 45 8.50 -20.40 0.38
N LEU A 46 7.31 -20.50 0.98
CA LEU A 46 6.26 -19.48 0.86
C LEU A 46 6.56 -18.18 1.62
N SER A 47 7.52 -18.18 2.55
CA SER A 47 7.93 -16.98 3.31
C SER A 47 9.08 -16.20 2.66
N LEU A 48 9.63 -16.69 1.54
CA LEU A 48 10.69 -16.01 0.77
C LEU A 48 10.17 -15.32 -0.51
N GLY A 49 8.84 -15.33 -0.72
CA GLY A 49 8.19 -14.91 -1.96
C GLY A 49 7.88 -13.41 -2.13
N ASP A 50 8.21 -12.55 -1.16
CA ASP A 50 7.99 -11.08 -1.26
C ASP A 50 9.29 -10.29 -1.18
N CYS A 51 10.36 -10.79 -1.81
CA CYS A 51 11.52 -9.97 -2.18
C CYS A 51 11.21 -9.04 -3.37
N LYS A 52 10.07 -8.34 -3.32
CA LYS A 52 9.69 -7.32 -4.31
C LYS A 52 10.38 -6.02 -3.95
N SER A 53 11.71 -5.95 -4.13
CA SER A 53 12.56 -4.76 -3.90
C SER A 53 11.99 -3.86 -2.80
N SER A 54 11.94 -4.37 -1.57
CA SER A 54 11.24 -3.71 -0.48
C SER A 54 12.07 -2.51 -0.05
N LYS A 55 11.86 -1.37 -0.72
CA LYS A 55 12.38 -0.08 -0.27
C LYS A 55 12.13 0.02 1.23
N SER A 56 13.15 0.46 1.97
CA SER A 56 12.99 0.64 3.41
C SER A 56 11.82 1.60 3.67
N PRO A 57 11.11 1.48 4.82
CA PRO A 57 10.03 2.41 5.14
C PRO A 57 10.46 3.88 5.08
N GLU A 58 11.71 4.19 5.46
CA GLU A 58 12.30 5.52 5.31
C GLU A 58 12.43 5.94 3.83
N GLU A 59 12.97 5.08 2.97
CA GLU A 59 13.07 5.36 1.54
C GLU A 59 11.69 5.58 0.91
N ARG A 60 10.71 4.77 1.30
CA ARG A 60 9.34 4.91 0.83
C ARG A 60 8.70 6.22 1.31
N LEU A 61 8.93 6.60 2.56
CA LEU A 61 8.47 7.88 3.10
C LEU A 61 9.08 9.07 2.34
N MET A 62 10.37 9.00 2.01
CA MET A 62 11.05 10.03 1.21
C MET A 62 10.45 10.21 -0.19
N GLU A 63 9.91 9.14 -0.79
CA GLU A 63 9.21 9.21 -2.08
C GLU A 63 7.78 9.75 -1.97
N LEU A 64 7.12 9.46 -0.85
CA LEU A 64 5.73 9.88 -0.62
C LEU A 64 5.64 11.32 -0.16
N ALA A 65 6.62 11.81 0.61
CA ALA A 65 6.63 13.17 1.13
C ALA A 65 6.40 14.26 0.06
N PRO A 66 7.14 14.31 -1.07
CA PRO A 66 6.91 15.33 -2.09
C PRO A 66 5.54 15.17 -2.77
N LYS A 67 5.02 13.94 -2.91
CA LYS A 67 3.68 13.70 -3.47
C LYS A 67 2.60 14.22 -2.53
N PHE A 68 2.72 13.92 -1.24
CA PHE A 68 1.84 14.43 -0.20
C PHE A 68 1.83 15.95 -0.16
N GLN A 69 3.01 16.58 -0.14
CA GLN A 69 3.17 18.03 -0.17
C GLN A 69 2.42 18.64 -1.35
N LYS A 70 2.68 18.13 -2.56
CA LYS A 70 2.05 18.60 -3.78
C LYS A 70 0.52 18.45 -3.75
N VAL A 71 0.02 17.25 -3.45
CA VAL A 71 -1.43 16.96 -3.44
C VAL A 71 -2.14 17.83 -2.41
N MET A 72 -1.61 17.93 -1.19
CA MET A 72 -2.18 18.78 -0.15
C MET A 72 -2.19 20.25 -0.53
N CYS A 73 -1.07 20.76 -1.03
CA CYS A 73 -0.91 22.16 -1.36
C CYS A 73 -1.76 22.55 -2.56
N SER A 74 -1.70 21.77 -3.64
CA SER A 74 -2.53 21.99 -4.82
C SER A 74 -4.01 21.98 -4.45
N LYS A 75 -4.48 21.00 -3.66
CA LYS A 75 -5.88 20.91 -3.25
C LYS A 75 -6.31 22.07 -2.35
N THR A 76 -5.44 22.45 -1.41
CA THR A 76 -5.70 23.59 -0.51
C THR A 76 -5.84 24.88 -1.30
N ILE A 77 -4.93 25.17 -2.22
CA ILE A 77 -4.96 26.38 -3.04
C ILE A 77 -6.17 26.34 -3.98
N GLU A 78 -6.40 25.22 -4.68
CA GLU A 78 -7.59 25.02 -5.53
C GLU A 78 -8.88 25.36 -4.78
N CYS A 79 -9.03 24.84 -3.57
CA CYS A 79 -10.27 24.97 -2.81
C CYS A 79 -10.43 26.28 -2.04
N THR A 80 -9.34 27.02 -1.79
CA THR A 80 -9.37 28.26 -0.98
C THR A 80 -9.14 29.53 -1.80
N LYS A 81 -8.59 29.45 -3.02
CA LYS A 81 -8.26 30.61 -3.86
C LYS A 81 -9.42 31.58 -4.03
N ASP A 82 -10.62 31.09 -4.29
CA ASP A 82 -11.81 31.94 -4.48
C ASP A 82 -12.24 32.63 -3.17
N GLU A 83 -12.09 31.96 -2.04
CA GLU A 83 -12.37 32.56 -0.72
C GLU A 83 -11.30 33.59 -0.34
N LEU A 84 -10.03 33.31 -0.64
CA LEU A 84 -8.93 34.27 -0.43
C LEU A 84 -9.06 35.49 -1.35
N ALA A 85 -9.61 35.33 -2.56
CA ALA A 85 -9.87 36.45 -3.47
C ALA A 85 -10.93 37.41 -2.93
N LYS A 86 -11.88 36.92 -2.12
CA LYS A 86 -12.90 37.75 -1.44
C LYS A 86 -12.33 38.54 -0.25
N VAL A 87 -11.13 38.20 0.23
CA VAL A 87 -10.49 38.92 1.34
C VAL A 87 -10.12 40.34 0.88
N PRO A 88 -10.62 41.39 1.56
CA PRO A 88 -10.28 42.77 1.25
C PRO A 88 -8.76 43.01 1.28
N ALA A 89 -8.26 43.90 0.41
CA ALA A 89 -6.82 44.17 0.29
C ALA A 89 -6.13 44.52 1.62
N GLN A 90 -6.82 45.26 2.49
CA GLN A 90 -6.36 45.63 3.84
C GLN A 90 -6.10 44.46 4.79
N TYR A 91 -6.63 43.27 4.48
CA TYR A 91 -6.52 42.06 5.30
C TYR A 91 -5.68 40.95 4.63
N ARG A 92 -5.21 41.16 3.40
CA ARG A 92 -4.41 40.16 2.67
C ARG A 92 -3.08 39.85 3.35
N ASN A 93 -2.51 40.82 4.07
CA ASN A 93 -1.31 40.64 4.89
C ASN A 93 -1.52 39.68 6.07
N MET A 94 -2.75 39.38 6.46
CA MET A 94 -3.06 38.39 7.49
C MET A 94 -3.13 36.95 6.93
N ILE A 95 -3.15 36.78 5.60
CA ILE A 95 -3.14 35.46 4.97
C ILE A 95 -1.72 34.88 5.11
N PRO A 96 -1.55 33.72 5.75
CA PRO A 96 -0.23 33.12 5.89
C PRO A 96 0.47 32.92 4.54
N PRO A 97 1.80 33.16 4.42
CA PRO A 97 2.51 33.06 3.14
C PRO A 97 2.35 31.71 2.44
N PHE A 98 2.28 30.61 3.20
CA PHE A 98 2.10 29.26 2.68
C PHE A 98 0.73 29.04 2.02
N MET A 99 -0.29 29.88 2.29
CA MET A 99 -1.59 29.80 1.64
C MET A 99 -1.70 30.70 0.40
N GLN A 100 -0.68 31.49 0.10
CA GLN A 100 -0.73 32.47 -0.99
C GLN A 100 -0.40 31.84 -2.35
N SER A 101 0.39 30.78 -2.38
CA SER A 101 0.70 30.02 -3.60
C SER A 101 1.00 28.56 -3.29
N GLU A 102 0.89 27.69 -4.30
CA GLU A 102 1.24 26.28 -4.20
C GLU A 102 2.74 26.11 -3.86
N GLU A 103 3.60 26.92 -4.49
CA GLU A 103 5.05 26.87 -4.25
C GLU A 103 5.42 27.22 -2.81
N ASN A 104 4.78 28.25 -2.24
CA ASN A 104 5.01 28.63 -0.85
C ASN A 104 4.50 27.56 0.12
N CYS A 105 3.38 26.92 -0.20
CA CYS A 105 2.86 25.79 0.54
C CYS A 105 3.84 24.60 0.52
N GLU A 106 4.31 24.20 -0.66
CA GLU A 106 5.25 23.10 -0.81
C GLU A 106 6.57 23.38 -0.08
N ALA A 107 7.10 24.60 -0.20
CA ALA A 107 8.32 25.01 0.50
C ALA A 107 8.16 24.92 2.02
N TYR A 108 7.03 25.38 2.56
CA TYR A 108 6.71 25.30 3.98
C TYR A 108 6.67 23.84 4.47
N PHE A 109 5.94 22.96 3.79
CA PHE A 109 5.86 21.56 4.18
C PHE A 109 7.18 20.81 3.97
N LYS A 110 7.95 21.18 2.94
CA LYS A 110 9.29 20.62 2.71
C LYS A 110 10.24 20.97 3.84
N GLU A 111 10.28 22.22 4.27
CA GLU A 111 11.11 22.63 5.41
C GLU A 111 10.72 21.89 6.68
N ASN A 112 9.42 21.78 6.96
CA ASN A 112 8.93 21.06 8.14
C ASN A 112 9.23 19.55 8.07
N PHE A 113 9.10 18.95 6.88
CA PHE A 113 9.44 17.55 6.69
C PHE A 113 10.94 17.30 6.94
N GLU A 114 11.83 18.15 6.42
CA GLU A 114 13.27 18.04 6.65
C GLU A 114 13.64 18.24 8.12
N LYS A 115 13.00 19.21 8.81
CA LYS A 115 13.17 19.38 10.27
C LYS A 115 12.73 18.13 11.04
N ALA A 116 11.55 17.60 10.73
CA ALA A 116 11.03 16.39 11.37
C ALA A 116 11.93 15.17 11.08
N ARG A 117 12.46 15.07 9.86
CA ARG A 117 13.40 14.00 9.49
C ARG A 117 14.69 14.08 10.28
N LYS A 118 15.31 15.26 10.38
CA LYS A 118 16.51 15.46 11.20
C LYS A 118 16.24 15.12 12.66
N ALA A 119 15.13 15.58 13.22
CA ALA A 119 14.73 15.26 14.59
C ALA A 119 14.54 13.74 14.80
N ARG A 120 13.94 13.02 13.84
CA ARG A 120 13.82 11.55 13.89
C ARG A 120 15.19 10.88 13.88
N GLN A 121 16.11 11.33 13.02
CA GLN A 121 17.46 10.79 12.93
C GLN A 121 18.26 11.03 14.22
N GLU A 122 18.19 12.23 14.79
CA GLU A 122 18.83 12.58 16.07
C GLU A 122 18.28 11.74 17.23
N LYS A 123 16.96 11.52 17.26
CA LYS A 123 16.28 10.71 18.28
C LYS A 123 16.35 9.20 17.99
N LYS A 124 16.98 8.77 16.89
CA LYS A 124 17.01 7.38 16.40
C LYS A 124 15.61 6.75 16.31
N GLN A 125 14.62 7.55 15.94
CA GLN A 125 13.26 7.10 15.74
C GLN A 125 13.15 6.46 14.35
N GLU A 126 12.75 5.20 14.33
CA GLU A 126 12.54 4.45 13.09
C GLU A 126 11.21 4.84 12.43
N VAL A 127 11.21 4.91 11.10
CA VAL A 127 9.97 5.01 10.32
C VAL A 127 9.35 3.63 10.24
N THR A 128 8.11 3.52 10.72
CA THR A 128 7.34 2.27 10.68
C THR A 128 6.60 2.14 9.35
N SER A 129 6.24 0.91 8.98
CA SER A 129 5.36 0.65 7.84
C SER A 129 3.98 1.31 8.02
N GLU A 130 3.48 1.39 9.25
CA GLU A 130 2.24 2.08 9.59
C GLU A 130 2.28 3.57 9.23
N MET A 131 3.42 4.24 9.48
CA MET A 131 3.61 5.64 9.09
C MET A 131 3.52 5.79 7.57
N VAL A 132 4.16 4.91 6.82
CA VAL A 132 4.11 4.91 5.34
C VAL A 132 2.68 4.72 4.84
N THR A 133 1.96 3.73 5.36
CA THR A 133 0.56 3.47 4.99
C THR A 133 -0.36 4.64 5.32
N SER A 134 -0.11 5.34 6.43
CA SER A 134 -0.86 6.55 6.80
C SER A 134 -0.67 7.67 5.79
N PHE A 135 0.56 7.87 5.31
CA PHE A 135 0.84 8.83 4.23
C PHE A 135 0.14 8.43 2.92
N GLU A 136 0.21 7.16 2.51
CA GLU A 136 -0.44 6.68 1.28
C GLU A 136 -1.97 6.84 1.36
N THR A 137 -2.56 6.50 2.50
CA THR A 137 -4.00 6.64 2.74
C THR A 137 -4.43 8.10 2.69
N CYS A 138 -3.69 8.97 3.36
CA CYS A 138 -3.98 10.40 3.39
C CYS A 138 -3.86 11.04 2.00
N ILE A 139 -2.82 10.72 1.23
CA ILE A 139 -2.69 11.19 -0.17
C ILE A 139 -3.94 10.80 -0.98
N ALA A 140 -4.30 9.52 -0.96
CA ALA A 140 -5.44 9.01 -1.72
C ALA A 140 -6.77 9.64 -1.28
N ALA A 141 -6.91 9.99 0.00
CA ALA A 141 -8.10 10.63 0.52
C ALA A 141 -8.19 12.10 0.11
N VAL A 142 -7.07 12.84 0.15
CA VAL A 142 -7.02 14.25 -0.28
C VAL A 142 -7.35 14.40 -1.75
N GLU A 143 -6.82 13.50 -2.61
CA GLU A 143 -7.15 13.49 -4.04
C GLU A 143 -8.65 13.34 -4.32
N LYS A 144 -9.37 12.62 -3.45
CA LYS A 144 -10.81 12.36 -3.56
C LYS A 144 -11.68 13.39 -2.82
N THR A 145 -11.09 14.22 -1.97
CA THR A 145 -11.82 15.15 -1.12
C THR A 145 -12.34 16.33 -1.95
N THR A 146 -13.59 16.74 -1.71
CA THR A 146 -14.18 17.92 -2.34
C THR A 146 -13.82 19.20 -1.59
N CYS A 147 -13.92 20.35 -2.28
CA CYS A 147 -13.59 21.64 -1.68
C CYS A 147 -14.54 22.08 -0.56
N ASP A 148 -15.68 21.42 -0.37
CA ASP A 148 -16.62 21.71 0.70
C ASP A 148 -15.97 21.56 2.09
N PHE A 149 -15.03 20.62 2.22
CA PHE A 149 -14.28 20.40 3.45
C PHE A 149 -13.39 21.60 3.82
N TYR A 150 -12.88 22.33 2.82
CA TYR A 150 -11.97 23.47 2.98
C TYR A 150 -12.71 24.80 3.23
N LYS A 151 -14.02 24.85 3.00
CA LYS A 151 -14.84 26.07 3.12
C LYS A 151 -15.38 26.33 4.54
N GLY A 152 -14.93 25.59 5.55
CA GLY A 152 -15.19 25.89 6.97
C GLY A 152 -16.58 25.51 7.49
N SER A 153 -17.35 24.69 6.76
CA SER A 153 -18.70 24.26 7.19
C SER A 153 -18.70 23.22 8.33
N HIS A 154 -17.56 22.58 8.60
CA HIS A 154 -17.44 21.51 9.61
C HIS A 154 -16.85 22.05 10.92
N GLY A 155 -17.69 22.67 11.75
CA GLY A 155 -17.33 23.40 12.97
C GLY A 155 -16.58 22.64 14.09
N LYS A 156 -16.11 21.39 13.89
CA LYS A 156 -15.30 20.63 14.86
C LYS A 156 -14.24 19.71 14.27
N GLN A 157 -14.29 19.39 12.98
CA GLN A 157 -13.39 18.40 12.35
C GLN A 157 -12.40 19.14 11.46
N ARG A 158 -11.22 19.46 12.01
CA ARG A 158 -10.16 20.19 11.30
C ARG A 158 -9.23 19.28 10.49
N THR A 159 -9.56 18.00 10.40
CA THR A 159 -8.70 16.96 9.82
C THR A 159 -9.38 16.38 8.61
N ILE A 160 -8.68 16.39 7.48
CA ILE A 160 -9.17 15.79 6.23
C ILE A 160 -9.46 14.31 6.50
N PRO A 161 -10.66 13.80 6.15
CA PRO A 161 -10.98 12.39 6.29
C PRO A 161 -9.93 11.53 5.58
N GLY A 162 -9.41 10.51 6.26
CA GLY A 162 -8.30 9.66 5.76
C GLY A 162 -6.89 10.17 6.12
N CYS A 163 -6.78 11.32 6.78
CA CYS A 163 -5.52 11.88 7.28
C CYS A 163 -5.46 11.94 8.82
N GLU A 164 -6.37 11.26 9.54
CA GLU A 164 -6.48 11.30 11.00
C GLU A 164 -5.20 10.80 11.68
N ASP A 165 -4.64 9.71 11.14
CA ASP A 165 -3.45 9.07 11.70
C ASP A 165 -2.17 9.89 11.48
N MET A 166 -2.19 10.88 10.59
CA MET A 166 -1.05 11.78 10.37
C MET A 166 -0.72 12.62 11.61
N GLN A 167 -1.71 12.91 12.46
CA GLN A 167 -1.50 13.67 13.70
C GLN A 167 -0.65 12.92 14.71
N LYS A 168 -0.72 11.58 14.72
CA LYS A 168 0.08 10.72 15.60
C LYS A 168 1.58 10.89 15.34
N PHE A 169 1.94 11.27 14.11
CA PHE A 169 3.32 11.46 13.67
C PHE A 169 3.76 12.94 13.63
N SER A 170 2.82 13.87 13.83
CA SER A 170 3.07 15.31 13.89
C SER A 170 3.40 15.81 15.30
N ALA A 171 3.09 15.03 16.35
CA ALA A 171 3.31 15.43 17.74
C ALA A 171 4.70 15.01 18.23
N ASN A 172 5.67 15.92 18.08
CA ASN A 172 6.84 16.07 18.97
C ASN A 172 7.60 17.36 18.64
#